data_AF-Q1KS87-F1
#
_entry.id   AF-Q1KS87-F1
#
_cell.length_a   1.000
_cell.length_b   1.000
_cell.length_c   1.000
_cell.angle_alpha   90.00
_cell.angle_beta   90.00
_cell.angle_gamma   90.00
#
_symmetry.space_group_name_H-M   'P 1'
#
loop_
_entity.id
_entity.type
_entity.pdbx_description
1 polymer ?
#
loop_
_entity_poly.entity_id
_entity_poly.type
_entity_poly.pdbx_seq_one_letter_code
_entity_poly.pdbx_strand_id
1 'polypeptide(L)'
;MSLHVDLTFQIRSLAIKDREVLEKGLKAFVSFVRAYKEHQCSYIFSWKGLEIGKLAMGYGILSFPYISEVKQDRIGIVGFTPVQGITFEDIKFKNKSREKQRQQNLLARKDKLQQEKRGKRKKSSKEAVDDSNKASRKRKLTGRQRQTIQTAQDEEEMNLRL
;
A
#
# COMPACT_ATOMS: atom_id res chain seq x y z
N MET A 1 -41.30 0.88 6.98
CA MET A 1 -39.97 0.52 6.42
C MET A 1 -39.25 1.68 5.71
N SER A 2 -39.88 2.84 5.46
CA SER A 2 -39.27 3.92 4.64
C SER A 2 -38.28 4.86 5.36
N LEU A 3 -38.42 5.08 6.67
CA LEU A 3 -37.60 6.06 7.41
C LEU A 3 -36.08 5.79 7.37
N HIS A 4 -35.68 4.51 7.38
CA HIS A 4 -34.27 4.14 7.41
C HIS A 4 -33.56 4.45 6.08
N VAL A 5 -34.28 4.28 4.98
CA VAL A 5 -33.77 4.52 3.64
C VAL A 5 -33.53 6.03 3.46
N ASP A 6 -34.49 6.85 3.87
CA ASP A 6 -34.42 8.31 3.77
C ASP A 6 -33.23 8.91 4.54
N LEU A 7 -32.94 8.42 5.75
CA LEU A 7 -31.83 8.93 6.55
C LEU A 7 -30.47 8.60 5.92
N THR A 8 -30.29 7.37 5.41
CA THR A 8 -29.01 6.99 4.77
C THR A 8 -28.72 7.84 3.54
N PHE A 9 -29.75 8.19 2.76
CA PHE A 9 -29.62 9.09 1.62
C PHE A 9 -29.24 10.52 2.06
N GLN A 10 -29.83 11.03 3.14
CA GLN A 10 -29.46 12.34 3.69
C GLN A 10 -28.01 12.38 4.15
N ILE A 11 -27.55 11.38 4.91
CA ILE A 11 -26.17 11.29 5.38
C ILE A 11 -25.20 11.23 4.19
N ARG A 12 -25.51 10.44 3.15
CA ARG A 12 -24.72 10.37 1.92
C ARG A 12 -24.68 11.72 1.19
N SER A 13 -25.81 12.42 1.09
CA SER A 13 -25.85 13.77 0.51
C SER A 13 -24.94 14.74 1.25
N LEU A 14 -24.91 14.69 2.58
CA LEU A 14 -24.00 15.49 3.40
C LEU A 14 -22.53 15.10 3.17
N ALA A 15 -22.22 13.81 3.07
CA ALA A 15 -20.87 13.32 2.80
C ALA A 15 -20.35 13.72 1.40
N ILE A 16 -21.23 13.84 0.41
CA ILE A 16 -20.89 14.34 -0.94
C ILE A 16 -20.59 15.84 -0.91
N LYS A 17 -21.32 16.61 -0.09
CA LYS A 17 -21.14 18.06 0.04
C LYS A 17 -19.91 18.44 0.86
N ASP A 18 -19.55 17.64 1.86
CA ASP A 18 -18.43 17.92 2.75
C ASP A 18 -17.55 16.69 2.99
N ARG A 19 -16.29 16.81 2.60
CA ARG A 19 -15.26 15.80 2.81
C ARG A 19 -15.06 15.44 4.28
N GLU A 20 -15.28 16.38 5.21
CA GLU A 20 -15.11 16.10 6.63
C GLU A 20 -16.08 15.03 7.14
N VAL A 21 -17.34 15.11 6.71
CA VAL A 21 -18.38 14.14 7.04
C VAL A 21 -18.03 12.78 6.45
N LEU A 22 -17.57 12.76 5.20
CA LEU A 22 -17.12 11.54 4.52
C LEU A 22 -15.98 10.85 5.27
N GLU A 23 -14.91 11.59 5.60
CA GLU A 23 -13.74 11.02 6.29
C GLU A 23 -14.08 10.53 7.69
N LYS A 24 -14.93 11.27 8.43
CA LYS A 24 -15.40 10.83 9.76
C LYS A 24 -16.26 9.57 9.67
N GLY A 25 -17.17 9.49 8.70
CA GLY A 25 -18.01 8.30 8.49
C GLY A 25 -17.16 7.06 8.17
N LEU A 26 -16.19 7.20 7.28
CA LEU A 26 -15.23 6.14 6.96
C LEU A 26 -14.41 5.72 8.19
N LYS A 27 -13.87 6.68 8.93
CA LYS A 27 -13.07 6.41 10.14
C LYS A 27 -13.90 5.68 11.20
N ALA A 28 -15.11 6.15 11.46
CA ALA A 28 -16.02 5.56 12.44
C ALA A 28 -16.36 4.10 12.10
N PHE A 29 -16.66 3.83 10.82
CA PHE A 29 -16.93 2.49 10.34
C PHE A 29 -15.73 1.55 10.49
N VAL A 30 -14.54 1.99 10.04
CA VAL A 30 -13.32 1.16 10.16
C VAL A 30 -12.99 0.89 11.62
N SER A 31 -13.14 1.88 12.51
CA SER A 31 -12.93 1.66 13.94
C SER A 31 -13.93 0.68 14.53
N PHE A 32 -15.20 0.74 14.13
CA PHE A 32 -16.21 -0.21 14.59
C PHE A 32 -15.88 -1.64 14.14
N VAL A 33 -15.56 -1.83 12.86
CA VAL A 33 -15.25 -3.15 12.29
C VAL A 33 -14.05 -3.78 12.99
N ARG A 34 -13.03 -2.98 13.30
CA ARG A 34 -11.85 -3.44 14.08
C ARG A 34 -12.22 -3.82 15.50
N ALA A 35 -12.91 -2.94 16.22
CA ALA A 35 -13.32 -3.18 17.59
C ALA A 35 -14.23 -4.43 17.70
N TYR A 36 -15.11 -4.63 16.73
CA TYR A 36 -15.98 -5.81 16.69
C TYR A 36 -15.18 -7.09 16.49
N LYS A 37 -14.12 -7.08 15.66
CA LYS A 37 -13.26 -8.25 15.46
C LYS A 37 -12.40 -8.59 16.67
N GLU A 38 -11.89 -7.57 17.36
CA GLU A 38 -11.03 -7.74 18.54
C GLU A 38 -11.80 -8.10 19.82
N HIS A 39 -13.13 -8.05 19.77
CA HIS A 39 -13.99 -8.35 20.90
C HIS A 39 -13.88 -9.80 21.36
N GLN A 40 -13.88 -10.03 22.68
CA GLN A 40 -13.67 -11.35 23.28
C GLN A 40 -14.91 -12.25 23.29
N CYS A 41 -16.13 -11.71 23.22
CA CYS A 41 -17.35 -12.54 23.22
C CYS A 41 -17.78 -12.93 21.80
N SER A 42 -17.02 -13.82 21.18
CA SER A 42 -17.30 -14.37 19.85
C SER A 42 -18.59 -15.21 19.77
N TYR A 43 -19.04 -15.76 20.91
CA TYR A 43 -20.27 -16.55 21.00
C TYR A 43 -21.53 -15.70 20.77
N ILE A 44 -21.59 -14.51 21.37
CA ILE A 44 -22.72 -13.58 21.21
C ILE A 44 -22.53 -12.74 19.94
N PHE A 45 -21.32 -12.22 19.75
CA PHE A 45 -20.97 -11.41 18.59
C PHE A 45 -20.21 -12.23 17.56
N SER A 46 -20.98 -12.99 16.78
CA SER A 46 -20.41 -13.76 15.68
C SER A 46 -19.86 -12.81 14.60
N TRP A 47 -18.58 -12.96 14.28
CA TRP A 47 -17.93 -12.20 13.21
C TRP A 47 -18.50 -12.53 11.82
N LYS A 48 -18.75 -13.81 11.56
CA LYS A 48 -19.29 -14.27 10.26
C LYS A 48 -20.76 -13.90 10.06
N GLY A 49 -21.51 -13.70 11.15
CA GLY A 49 -22.90 -13.28 11.12
C GLY A 49 -23.09 -11.77 10.98
N LEU A 50 -22.01 -10.98 11.02
CA LEU A 50 -22.11 -9.53 10.95
C LEU A 50 -22.42 -9.07 9.53
N GLU A 51 -23.56 -8.40 9.36
CA GLU A 51 -23.98 -7.81 8.08
C GLU A 51 -23.27 -6.47 7.81
N ILE A 52 -21.96 -6.56 7.52
CA ILE A 52 -21.09 -5.39 7.33
C ILE A 52 -21.56 -4.48 6.20
N GLY A 53 -22.20 -5.04 5.16
CA GLY A 53 -22.73 -4.25 4.04
C GLY A 53 -23.87 -3.31 4.45
N LYS A 54 -24.86 -3.80 5.20
CA LYS A 54 -25.94 -2.96 5.73
C LYS A 54 -25.43 -1.94 6.75
N LEU A 55 -24.45 -2.33 7.55
CA LEU A 55 -23.80 -1.41 8.47
C LEU A 55 -23.13 -0.25 7.73
N ALA A 56 -22.37 -0.55 6.66
CA ALA A 56 -21.75 0.48 5.82
C ALA A 56 -22.77 1.45 5.21
N MET A 57 -23.97 0.98 4.88
CA MET A 57 -25.09 1.85 4.47
C MET A 57 -25.52 2.79 5.60
N GLY A 58 -25.64 2.27 6.83
CA GLY A 58 -26.01 3.05 8.02
C GLY A 58 -25.00 4.16 8.37
N TYR A 59 -23.71 3.90 8.16
CA TYR A 59 -22.66 4.93 8.31
C TYR A 59 -22.62 5.94 7.16
N GLY A 60 -23.47 5.80 6.14
CA GLY A 60 -23.57 6.74 5.02
C GLY A 60 -22.32 6.76 4.13
N ILE A 61 -21.59 5.64 4.07
CA ILE A 61 -20.35 5.53 3.30
C ILE A 61 -20.68 5.51 1.79
N LEU A 62 -19.87 6.23 1.01
CA LEU A 62 -20.04 6.33 -0.45
C LEU A 62 -19.44 5.13 -1.22
N SER A 63 -18.26 4.65 -0.79
CA SER A 63 -17.60 3.44 -1.32
C SER A 63 -16.98 2.63 -0.20
N PHE A 64 -17.00 1.32 -0.37
CA PHE A 64 -16.51 0.40 0.63
C PHE A 64 -14.98 0.52 0.79
N PRO A 65 -14.47 0.82 2.00
CA PRO A 65 -13.03 0.93 2.22
C PRO A 65 -12.36 -0.45 2.16
N TYR A 66 -11.08 -0.47 1.79
CA TYR A 66 -10.28 -1.69 1.88
C TYR A 66 -9.94 -1.98 3.34
N ILE A 67 -10.52 -3.04 3.90
CA ILE A 67 -10.30 -3.51 5.27
C ILE A 67 -9.72 -4.93 5.20
N SER A 68 -8.49 -5.11 5.68
CA SER A 68 -7.78 -6.40 5.70
C SER A 68 -8.57 -7.50 6.42
N GLU A 69 -9.24 -7.11 7.50
CA GLU A 69 -9.99 -7.94 8.42
C GLU A 69 -11.19 -8.58 7.72
N VAL A 70 -11.93 -7.79 6.94
CA VAL A 70 -13.08 -8.25 6.13
C VAL A 70 -12.63 -9.16 4.99
N LYS A 71 -11.50 -8.81 4.34
CA LYS A 71 -10.97 -9.58 3.21
C LYS A 71 -10.43 -10.94 3.63
N GLN A 72 -9.69 -11.00 4.74
CA GLN A 72 -9.07 -12.22 5.24
C GLN A 72 -10.14 -13.27 5.58
N ASP A 73 -11.23 -12.84 6.20
CA ASP A 73 -12.30 -13.72 6.65
C ASP A 73 -13.42 -13.88 5.61
N ARG A 74 -13.23 -13.31 4.41
CA ARG A 74 -14.15 -13.38 3.25
C ARG A 74 -15.60 -13.04 3.60
N ILE A 75 -15.80 -12.04 4.44
CA ILE A 75 -17.14 -11.62 4.85
C ILE A 75 -17.85 -10.96 3.67
N GLY A 76 -19.08 -11.39 3.41
CA GLY A 76 -19.90 -10.86 2.33
C GLY A 76 -20.30 -9.40 2.58
N ILE A 77 -20.16 -8.56 1.55
CA ILE A 77 -20.59 -7.15 1.57
C ILE A 77 -22.04 -7.04 1.09
N VAL A 78 -22.88 -7.98 1.52
CA VAL A 78 -24.29 -8.07 1.09
C VAL A 78 -25.08 -6.88 1.67
N GLY A 79 -25.91 -6.24 0.84
CA GLY A 79 -26.74 -5.11 1.25
C GLY A 79 -26.03 -3.75 1.20
N PHE A 80 -24.81 -3.66 0.67
CA PHE A 80 -24.16 -2.38 0.37
C PHE A 80 -24.40 -1.98 -1.09
N THR A 81 -24.81 -0.73 -1.29
CA THR A 81 -24.93 -0.12 -2.62
C THR A 81 -23.95 1.04 -2.74
N PRO A 82 -22.91 0.96 -3.59
CA PRO A 82 -21.98 2.06 -3.80
C PRO A 82 -22.67 3.20 -4.55
N VAL A 83 -22.29 4.44 -4.21
CA VAL A 83 -22.76 5.62 -4.95
C VAL A 83 -21.96 5.72 -6.25
N GLN A 84 -22.66 5.74 -7.39
CA GLN A 84 -22.04 5.82 -8.72
C GLN A 84 -21.81 7.27 -9.15
N GLY A 85 -20.81 7.50 -10.00
CA GLY A 85 -20.58 8.80 -10.66
C GLY A 85 -19.85 9.86 -9.83
N ILE A 86 -19.23 9.49 -8.70
CA ILE A 86 -18.52 10.45 -7.83
C ILE A 86 -17.07 10.01 -7.63
N THR A 87 -16.13 10.89 -7.96
CA THR A 87 -14.71 10.70 -7.62
C THR A 87 -14.45 11.21 -6.21
N PHE A 88 -13.83 10.39 -5.37
CA PHE A 88 -13.46 10.77 -4.00
C PHE A 88 -12.51 11.97 -3.92
N GLU A 89 -11.76 12.24 -4.98
CA GLU A 89 -10.77 13.32 -5.03
C GLU A 89 -11.43 14.70 -5.21
N ASP A 90 -12.58 14.74 -5.88
CA ASP A 90 -13.32 15.96 -6.23
C ASP A 90 -14.06 16.55 -5.03
N ILE A 91 -14.34 15.74 -4.02
CA ILE A 91 -15.01 16.18 -2.80
C ILE A 91 -14.04 17.04 -1.98
N LYS A 92 -14.40 18.33 -1.82
CA LYS A 92 -13.62 19.33 -1.08
C LYS A 92 -14.10 19.44 0.36
N PHE A 93 -13.22 19.90 1.26
CA PHE A 93 -13.67 20.33 2.59
C PHE A 93 -14.49 21.61 2.48
N LYS A 94 -15.58 21.69 3.24
CA LYS A 94 -16.33 22.94 3.37
C LYS A 94 -15.51 24.04 4.05
N ASN A 95 -14.61 23.66 4.96
CA ASN A 95 -13.71 24.58 5.65
C ASN A 95 -12.46 24.89 4.81
N LYS A 96 -12.27 26.17 4.47
CA LYS A 96 -11.16 26.67 3.64
C LYS A 96 -9.77 26.40 4.25
N SER A 97 -9.63 26.47 5.57
CA SER A 97 -8.35 26.22 6.27
C SER A 97 -7.93 24.76 6.13
N ARG A 98 -8.89 23.85 6.34
CA ARG A 98 -8.72 22.40 6.17
C ARG A 98 -8.38 22.02 4.74
N GLU A 99 -9.03 22.64 3.75
CA GLU A 99 -8.72 22.39 2.34
C GLU A 99 -7.30 22.86 1.97
N LYS A 100 -6.87 24.03 2.47
CA LYS A 100 -5.50 24.50 2.29
C LYS A 100 -4.48 23.53 2.88
N GLN A 101 -4.74 23.04 4.10
CA GLN A 101 -3.90 22.04 4.75
C GLN A 101 -3.85 20.72 3.96
N ARG A 102 -4.98 20.27 3.42
CA ARG A 102 -5.06 19.08 2.56
C ARG A 102 -4.17 19.23 1.33
N GLN A 103 -4.25 20.36 0.64
CA GLN A 103 -3.44 20.61 -0.55
C GLN A 103 -1.94 20.62 -0.24
N GLN A 104 -1.53 21.25 0.87
CA GLN A 104 -0.15 21.21 1.35
C GLN A 104 0.32 19.78 1.66
N ASN A 105 -0.51 18.99 2.36
CA ASN A 105 -0.21 17.58 2.65
C ASN A 105 -0.10 16.73 1.38
N LEU A 106 -0.94 17.01 0.37
CA LEU A 106 -0.93 16.31 -0.90
C LEU A 106 0.36 16.59 -1.68
N LEU A 107 0.80 17.85 -1.72
CA LEU A 107 2.08 18.25 -2.33
C LEU A 107 3.25 17.59 -1.61
N ALA A 108 3.31 17.73 -0.28
CA ALA A 108 4.37 17.11 0.53
C ALA A 108 4.45 15.58 0.35
N ARG A 109 3.29 14.90 0.20
CA ARG A 109 3.25 13.47 -0.06
C ARG A 109 3.77 13.11 -1.46
N LYS A 110 3.44 13.91 -2.49
CA LYS A 110 3.98 13.73 -3.85
C LYS A 110 5.49 13.92 -3.87
N ASP A 111 6.00 14.93 -3.18
CA ASP A 111 7.44 15.22 -3.11
C ASP A 111 8.20 14.10 -2.40
N LYS A 112 7.69 13.60 -1.27
CA LYS A 112 8.27 12.44 -0.56
C LYS A 112 8.32 11.20 -1.46
N LEU A 113 7.22 10.88 -2.16
CA LEU A 113 7.19 9.75 -3.09
C LEU A 113 8.20 9.90 -4.23
N GLN A 114 8.40 11.12 -4.75
CA GLN A 114 9.41 11.36 -5.78
C GLN A 114 10.83 11.24 -5.24
N GLN A 115 11.09 11.72 -4.02
CA GLN A 115 12.39 11.58 -3.36
C GLN A 115 12.72 10.11 -3.08
N GLU A 116 11.77 9.32 -2.59
CA GLU A 116 11.95 7.88 -2.38
C GLU A 116 12.25 7.14 -3.68
N LYS A 117 11.54 7.46 -4.78
CA LYS A 117 11.83 6.89 -6.11
C LYS A 117 13.22 7.27 -6.62
N ARG A 118 13.64 8.51 -6.42
CA ARG A 118 14.99 8.99 -6.77
C ARG A 118 16.08 8.32 -5.92
N GLY A 119 15.83 8.14 -4.62
CA GLY A 119 16.71 7.44 -3.70
C GLY A 119 16.90 5.97 -4.06
N LYS A 120 15.80 5.26 -4.37
CA LYS A 120 15.85 3.86 -4.84
C LYS A 120 16.62 3.71 -6.15
N ARG A 121 16.41 4.62 -7.13
CA ARG A 121 17.18 4.65 -8.39
C ARG A 121 18.67 4.91 -8.18
N LYS A 122 19.05 5.81 -7.26
CA LYS A 122 20.46 6.08 -6.93
C LYS A 122 21.12 4.92 -6.18
N LYS A 123 20.37 4.17 -5.38
CA LYS A 123 20.88 2.99 -4.66
C LYS A 123 21.11 1.82 -5.63
N SER A 124 20.15 1.54 -6.50
CA SER A 124 20.29 0.51 -7.54
C SER A 124 21.42 0.83 -8.54
N SER A 125 21.66 2.11 -8.86
CA SER A 125 22.79 2.49 -9.73
C SER A 125 24.15 2.37 -9.05
N LYS A 126 24.24 2.61 -7.73
CA LYS A 126 25.50 2.44 -6.98
C LYS A 126 25.84 0.96 -6.78
N GLU A 127 24.85 0.12 -6.51
CA GLU A 127 25.01 -1.34 -6.39
C GLU A 127 25.46 -1.97 -7.72
N ALA A 128 24.93 -1.53 -8.86
CA ALA A 128 25.36 -1.99 -10.18
C ALA A 128 26.79 -1.56 -10.56
N VAL A 129 27.22 -0.36 -10.14
CA VAL A 129 28.59 0.14 -10.40
C VAL A 129 29.61 -0.56 -9.51
N ASP A 130 29.28 -0.83 -8.24
CA ASP A 130 30.18 -1.54 -7.32
C ASP A 130 30.44 -3.00 -7.76
N ASP A 131 29.42 -3.70 -8.25
CA ASP A 131 29.57 -5.06 -8.80
C ASP A 131 30.47 -5.09 -10.05
N SER A 132 30.30 -4.11 -10.95
CA SER A 132 31.15 -3.96 -12.14
C SER A 132 32.62 -3.64 -11.80
N ASN A 133 32.87 -2.89 -10.72
CA ASN A 133 34.22 -2.51 -10.28
C ASN A 133 34.91 -3.64 -9.50
N LYS A 134 34.14 -4.53 -8.87
CA LYS A 134 34.65 -5.75 -8.22
C LYS A 134 35.04 -6.80 -9.24
N ALA A 135 34.30 -6.90 -10.36
CA ALA A 135 34.64 -7.78 -11.48
C ALA A 135 35.90 -7.32 -12.25
N SER A 136 36.15 -6.00 -12.36
CA SER A 136 37.33 -5.47 -13.06
C SER A 136 38.63 -5.56 -12.23
N ARG A 137 38.56 -5.47 -10.89
CA ARG A 137 39.73 -5.56 -10.00
C ARG A 137 40.35 -6.96 -9.86
N LYS A 138 39.66 -8.04 -10.30
CA LYS A 138 40.21 -9.41 -10.29
C LYS A 138 41.14 -9.74 -11.47
N ARG A 139 41.36 -8.83 -12.44
CA ARG A 139 42.18 -9.08 -13.65
C ARG A 139 43.59 -8.47 -13.64
N LYS A 140 44.23 -8.35 -12.48
CA LYS A 140 45.68 -8.09 -12.39
C LYS A 140 46.35 -9.21 -11.59
N LEU A 141 46.63 -10.32 -12.26
CA LEU A 141 47.52 -11.37 -11.75
C LEU A 141 48.90 -10.77 -11.52
N THR A 142 49.48 -10.97 -10.34
CA THR A 142 50.83 -10.51 -9.99
C THR A 142 51.88 -11.39 -10.69
N GLY A 143 53.10 -10.88 -10.92
CA GLY A 143 54.14 -11.56 -11.73
C GLY A 143 54.46 -13.00 -11.27
N ARG A 144 54.28 -13.28 -9.97
CA ARG A 144 54.48 -14.60 -9.35
C ARG A 144 53.44 -15.63 -9.80
N GLN A 145 52.20 -15.21 -10.06
CA GLN A 145 51.13 -16.08 -10.57
C GLN A 145 51.29 -16.40 -12.07
N ARG A 146 51.94 -15.53 -12.85
CA ARG A 146 52.26 -15.81 -14.26
C ARG A 146 53.33 -16.90 -14.38
N GLN A 147 54.35 -16.85 -13.54
CA GLN A 147 55.42 -17.85 -13.52
C GLN A 147 54.89 -19.24 -13.15
N THR A 148 54.03 -19.37 -12.14
CA THR A 148 53.44 -20.66 -11.75
C THR A 148 52.57 -21.29 -12.84
N ILE A 149 51.90 -20.46 -13.66
CA ILE A 149 51.10 -20.95 -14.79
C ILE A 149 52.02 -21.40 -15.94
N GLN A 150 53.10 -20.67 -16.20
CA GLN A 150 54.09 -21.05 -17.20
C GLN A 150 54.76 -22.38 -16.84
N THR A 151 55.20 -22.54 -15.58
CA THR A 151 55.86 -23.77 -15.11
C THR A 151 54.93 -24.98 -15.16
N ALA A 152 53.63 -24.81 -14.85
CA ALA A 152 52.65 -25.88 -14.96
C ALA A 152 52.36 -26.28 -16.42
N GLN A 153 52.36 -25.32 -17.35
CA GLN A 153 52.19 -25.60 -18.78
C GLN A 153 53.41 -26.33 -19.37
N ASP A 154 54.62 -25.93 -18.97
CA ASP A 154 55.86 -26.59 -19.40
C ASP A 154 55.97 -28.04 -18.84
N GLU A 155 55.47 -28.28 -17.61
CA GLU A 155 55.37 -29.64 -17.03
C GLU A 155 54.34 -30.53 -17.73
N GLU A 156 53.18 -29.98 -18.13
CA GLU A 156 52.17 -30.71 -18.91
C GLU A 156 52.67 -31.06 -20.32
N GLU A 157 53.41 -30.18 -20.99
CA GLU A 157 53.96 -30.44 -22.33
C GLU A 157 55.07 -31.53 -22.31
N MET A 158 55.84 -31.61 -21.21
CA MET A 158 56.84 -32.67 -20.99
C MET A 158 56.19 -34.02 -20.68
N ASN A 159 55.05 -34.05 -19.99
CA ASN A 159 54.29 -35.29 -19.69
C ASN A 159 53.53 -35.87 -20.90
N LEU A 160 53.31 -35.09 -21.96
CA LEU A 160 52.65 -35.56 -23.20
C LEU A 160 53.61 -36.13 -24.25
N ARG A 161 54.93 -36.09 -24.00
CA ARG A 161 55.97 -36.58 -24.92
C ARG A 161 56.70 -37.85 -24.43
N LEU A 162 56.18 -38.51 -23.40
CA LEU A 162 56.54 -39.87 -22.98
C LEU A 162 55.33 -40.80 -23.19
#